data_AF-A0A435CQW8-F1
#
_entry.id   AF-A0A435CQW8-F1
#
_cell.length_a   1.000
_cell.length_b   1.000
_cell.length_c   1.000
_cell.angle_alpha   90.00
_cell.angle_beta   90.00
_cell.angle_gamma   90.00
#
_symmetry.space_group_name_H-M   'P 1'
#
loop_
_entity.id
_entity.type
_entity.pdbx_description
1 polymer ?
#
loop_
_entity_poly.entity_id
_entity_poly.type
_entity_poly.pdbx_seq_one_letter_code
_entity_poly.pdbx_strand_id
1 'polypeptide(L)'
;DQEEAIGMADRICVMQAGHIRQLGSPHELYYKPNCEFVARFFGENNLVGGRLAETQGEFRAIETALGRLVCSVAGQPHLKAAATGASGFAAFRPEALRLAGDGDAGNRLSGIVADLAFAGSSTVATITAGGDAAHRLR
;
A
#
# COMPACT_ATOMS: atom_id res chain seq x y z
N ASP A 1 -21.64 4.51 -4.66
CA ASP A 1 -20.61 4.64 -3.60
C ASP A 1 -19.27 4.06 -4.09
N GLN A 2 -18.11 4.43 -3.53
CA GLN A 2 -16.81 3.84 -3.93
C GLN A 2 -16.73 2.35 -3.59
N GLU A 3 -17.23 1.96 -2.42
CA GLU A 3 -17.27 0.56 -1.98
C GLU A 3 -18.19 -0.29 -2.87
N GLU A 4 -19.33 0.28 -3.26
CA GLU A 4 -20.28 -0.33 -4.20
C GLU A 4 -19.66 -0.51 -5.59
N ALA A 5 -18.89 0.48 -6.07
CA ALA A 5 -18.21 0.38 -7.37
C ALA A 5 -17.21 -0.79 -7.40
N ILE A 6 -16.46 -1.01 -6.31
CA ILE A 6 -15.57 -2.17 -6.20
C ILE A 6 -16.34 -3.49 -6.22
N GLY A 7 -17.51 -3.55 -5.57
CA GLY A 7 -18.29 -4.77 -5.43
C GLY A 7 -19.06 -5.20 -6.68
N MET A 8 -19.34 -4.28 -7.60
CA MET A 8 -20.29 -4.53 -8.69
C MET A 8 -19.75 -4.34 -10.11
N ALA A 9 -18.68 -3.58 -10.31
CA ALA A 9 -18.21 -3.22 -11.65
C ALA A 9 -17.17 -4.21 -12.19
N ASP A 10 -17.28 -4.59 -13.47
CA ASP A 10 -16.22 -5.34 -14.16
C ASP A 10 -14.96 -4.48 -14.38
N ARG A 11 -15.18 -3.17 -14.61
CA ARG A 11 -14.12 -2.17 -14.84
C ARG A 11 -14.52 -0.84 -14.23
N ILE A 12 -13.55 -0.16 -13.63
CA ILE A 12 -13.73 1.18 -13.06
C ILE A 12 -12.70 2.12 -13.67
N CYS A 13 -13.16 3.32 -14.03
CA CYS A 13 -12.31 4.42 -14.48
C CYS A 13 -12.12 5.41 -13.31
N VAL A 14 -10.90 5.49 -12.79
CA VAL A 14 -10.53 6.49 -11.77
C VAL A 14 -10.00 7.72 -12.48
N MET A 15 -10.66 8.87 -12.26
CA MET A 15 -10.29 10.15 -12.87
C MET A 15 -9.94 11.19 -11.80
N GLN A 16 -9.01 12.08 -12.12
CA GLN A 16 -8.63 13.22 -11.29
C GLN A 16 -8.44 14.44 -12.20
N ALA A 17 -9.10 15.55 -11.88
CA ALA A 17 -9.01 16.80 -12.63
C ALA A 17 -9.26 16.63 -14.16
N GLY A 18 -10.24 15.81 -14.54
CA GLY A 18 -10.58 15.56 -15.95
C GLY A 18 -9.68 14.56 -16.67
N HIS A 19 -8.65 14.00 -16.02
CA HIS A 19 -7.75 13.03 -16.61
C HIS A 19 -7.96 11.63 -16.01
N ILE A 20 -7.93 10.61 -16.87
CA ILE A 20 -7.92 9.20 -16.44
C ILE A 20 -6.60 8.94 -15.72
N ARG A 21 -6.67 8.54 -14.46
CA ARG A 21 -5.52 8.12 -13.65
C ARG A 21 -5.26 6.63 -13.82
N GLN A 22 -6.32 5.82 -13.77
CA GLN A 22 -6.24 4.37 -14.00
C GLN A 22 -7.60 3.83 -14.43
N LEU A 23 -7.58 2.90 -15.38
CA LEU A 23 -8.74 2.13 -15.82
C LEU A 23 -8.39 0.66 -15.67
N GLY A 24 -9.19 -0.10 -14.93
CA GLY A 24 -8.91 -1.51 -14.66
C GLY A 24 -10.05 -2.19 -13.92
N SER A 25 -9.89 -3.47 -13.63
CA SER A 25 -10.79 -4.21 -12.74
C SER A 25 -10.70 -3.65 -11.31
N PRO A 26 -11.73 -3.86 -10.47
CA PRO A 26 -11.66 -3.52 -9.05
C PRO A 26 -10.41 -4.08 -8.36
N HIS A 27 -10.07 -5.34 -8.67
CA HIS A 27 -8.89 -5.99 -8.12
C HIS A 27 -7.58 -5.28 -8.51
N GLU A 28 -7.43 -4.88 -9.77
CA GLU A 28 -6.24 -4.14 -10.21
C GLU A 28 -6.15 -2.75 -9.56
N LEU A 29 -7.26 -2.04 -9.45
CA LEU A 29 -7.28 -0.72 -8.81
C LEU A 29 -7.00 -0.81 -7.31
N TYR A 30 -7.48 -1.86 -6.67
CA TYR A 30 -7.32 -2.06 -5.23
C TYR A 30 -5.90 -2.52 -4.85
N TYR A 31 -5.36 -3.52 -5.57
CA TYR A 31 -4.08 -4.18 -5.25
C TYR A 31 -2.89 -3.70 -6.08
N LYS A 32 -3.11 -3.07 -7.24
CA LYS A 32 -2.06 -2.60 -8.15
C LYS A 32 -2.30 -1.14 -8.58
N PRO A 33 -2.43 -0.21 -7.62
CA PRO A 33 -2.60 1.20 -7.96
C PRO A 33 -1.33 1.75 -8.62
N ASN A 34 -1.47 2.47 -9.73
CA ASN A 34 -0.35 3.02 -10.51
C ASN A 34 0.14 4.39 -10.01
N CYS A 35 -0.58 5.01 -9.08
CA CYS A 35 -0.22 6.29 -8.47
C CYS A 35 -0.87 6.45 -7.10
N GLU A 36 -0.35 7.39 -6.31
CA GLU A 36 -0.80 7.65 -4.95
C GLU A 36 -2.30 7.97 -4.89
N PHE A 37 -2.81 8.75 -5.84
CA PHE A 37 -4.23 9.09 -5.91
C PHE A 37 -5.11 7.83 -5.97
N VAL A 38 -4.79 6.89 -6.86
CA VAL A 38 -5.56 5.64 -6.99
C VAL A 38 -5.39 4.76 -5.75
N ALA A 39 -4.19 4.73 -5.17
CA ALA A 39 -3.90 3.99 -3.94
C ALA A 39 -4.73 4.49 -2.74
N ARG A 40 -5.03 5.79 -2.69
CA ARG A 40 -5.89 6.43 -1.68
C ARG A 40 -7.37 6.47 -2.09
N PHE A 41 -7.70 6.16 -3.33
CA PHE A 41 -9.04 6.37 -3.86
C PHE A 41 -10.05 5.41 -3.26
N PHE A 42 -9.64 4.18 -2.98
CA PHE A 42 -10.51 3.13 -2.46
C PHE A 42 -10.10 2.77 -1.04
N GLY A 43 -10.88 3.19 -0.04
CA GLY A 43 -10.68 2.80 1.36
C GLY A 43 -9.35 3.25 1.95
N GLU A 44 -9.03 2.68 3.11
CA GLU A 44 -7.83 3.01 3.86
C GLU A 44 -6.58 2.34 3.25
N ASN A 45 -5.44 3.04 3.31
CA ASN A 45 -4.19 2.53 2.82
C ASN A 45 -3.02 3.16 3.60
N ASN A 46 -2.03 2.35 3.96
CA ASN A 46 -0.79 2.86 4.51
C ASN A 46 0.15 3.18 3.33
N LEU A 47 0.62 4.41 3.29
CA LEU A 47 1.52 4.89 2.25
C LEU A 47 2.77 5.46 2.90
N VAL A 48 3.91 4.84 2.59
CA VAL A 48 5.20 5.16 3.20
C VAL A 48 6.16 5.57 2.10
N GLY A 49 6.54 6.85 2.11
CA GLY A 49 7.48 7.41 1.15
C GLY A 49 8.89 6.85 1.35
N GLY A 50 9.64 6.73 0.25
CA GLY A 50 11.01 6.26 0.28
C GLY A 50 11.74 6.38 -1.04
N ARG A 51 12.92 5.76 -1.09
CA ARG A 51 13.80 5.73 -2.26
C ARG A 51 13.87 4.33 -2.82
N LEU A 52 13.58 4.18 -4.12
CA LEU A 52 13.57 2.89 -4.78
C LEU A 52 14.99 2.32 -4.88
N ALA A 53 15.20 1.08 -4.44
CA ALA A 53 16.44 0.35 -4.62
C ALA A 53 16.43 -0.40 -5.97
N GLU A 54 17.36 -1.33 -6.17
CA GLU A 54 17.39 -2.18 -7.36
C GLU A 54 16.18 -3.14 -7.40
N THR A 55 15.73 -3.42 -8.62
CA THR A 55 14.69 -4.40 -8.91
C THR A 55 15.32 -5.79 -9.00
N GLN A 56 14.74 -6.78 -8.32
CA GLN A 56 15.10 -8.19 -8.39
C GLN A 56 13.89 -9.01 -8.87
N GLY A 57 13.85 -9.34 -10.16
CA GLY A 57 12.72 -10.05 -10.77
C GLY A 57 11.43 -9.23 -10.71
N GLU A 58 10.42 -9.75 -10.02
CA GLU A 58 9.11 -9.09 -9.79
C GLU A 58 9.02 -8.37 -8.43
N PHE A 59 10.16 -8.26 -7.73
CA PHE A 59 10.25 -7.57 -6.46
C PHE A 59 11.20 -6.38 -6.56
N ARG A 60 10.91 -5.34 -5.78
CA ARG A 60 11.77 -4.17 -5.65
C ARG A 60 11.80 -3.73 -4.21
N ALA A 61 13.00 -3.45 -3.71
CA ALA A 61 13.14 -2.86 -2.39
C ALA A 61 12.95 -1.34 -2.43
N ILE A 62 12.47 -0.77 -1.33
CA ILE A 62 12.35 0.66 -1.10
C ILE A 62 12.87 0.96 0.30
N GLU A 63 13.78 1.94 0.38
CA GLU A 63 14.33 2.43 1.64
C GLU A 63 13.40 3.51 2.20
N THR A 64 12.82 3.26 3.38
CA THR A 64 11.79 4.12 4.00
C THR A 64 12.15 4.45 5.45
N ALA A 65 11.38 5.33 6.09
CA ALA A 65 11.48 5.59 7.52
C ALA A 65 11.15 4.36 8.40
N LEU A 66 10.45 3.36 7.85
CA LEU A 66 10.18 2.08 8.50
C LEU A 66 11.31 1.04 8.29
N GLY A 67 12.39 1.45 7.62
CA GLY A 67 13.43 0.55 7.14
C GLY A 67 13.19 0.08 5.71
N ARG A 68 13.94 -0.96 5.33
CA ARG A 68 13.91 -1.54 4.00
C ARG A 68 12.69 -2.44 3.82
N LEU A 69 11.81 -2.09 2.89
CA LEU A 69 10.64 -2.89 2.53
C LEU A 69 10.83 -3.49 1.13
N VAL A 70 10.50 -4.76 0.96
CA VAL A 70 10.49 -5.46 -0.33
C VAL A 70 9.05 -5.54 -0.83
N CYS A 71 8.77 -4.90 -1.95
CA CYS A 71 7.43 -4.82 -2.52
C CYS A 71 7.37 -5.59 -3.85
N SER A 72 6.22 -6.20 -4.14
CA SER A 72 5.96 -6.71 -5.49
C SER A 72 5.74 -5.54 -6.45
N VAL A 73 6.41 -5.58 -7.60
CA VAL A 73 6.19 -4.67 -8.73
C VAL A 73 5.55 -5.40 -9.91
N ALA A 74 4.94 -6.56 -9.66
CA ALA A 74 4.35 -7.40 -10.69
C ALA A 74 3.20 -6.70 -11.42
N GLY A 75 3.32 -6.60 -12.74
CA GLY A 75 2.37 -5.85 -13.58
C GLY A 75 2.50 -4.32 -13.47
N GLN A 76 3.56 -3.80 -12.87
CA GLN A 76 3.84 -2.37 -12.75
C GLN A 76 5.12 -2.00 -13.51
N PRO A 77 5.10 -2.00 -14.87
CA PRO A 77 6.31 -1.82 -15.68
C PRO A 77 7.00 -0.48 -15.45
N HIS A 78 6.24 0.58 -15.13
CA HIS A 78 6.78 1.90 -14.78
C HIS A 78 7.62 1.85 -13.50
N LEU A 79 7.18 1.11 -12.47
CA LEU A 79 7.97 0.90 -11.25
C LEU A 79 9.13 -0.05 -11.49
N LYS A 80 8.99 -1.04 -12.38
CA LYS A 80 10.10 -1.95 -12.71
C LYS A 80 11.25 -1.22 -13.42
N ALA A 81 10.91 -0.27 -14.31
CA ALA A 81 11.85 0.50 -15.11
C ALA A 81 12.35 1.81 -14.46
N ALA A 82 11.74 2.25 -13.35
CA ALA A 82 12.16 3.49 -12.68
C ALA A 82 13.62 3.42 -12.21
N ALA A 83 14.33 4.55 -12.25
CA ALA A 83 15.73 4.62 -11.83
C ALA A 83 15.89 4.27 -10.34
N THR A 84 16.98 3.59 -9.99
CA THR A 84 17.41 3.44 -8.60
C THR A 84 17.63 4.82 -7.98
N GLY A 85 17.16 5.02 -6.74
CA GLY A 85 17.15 6.32 -6.05
C GLY A 85 15.95 7.22 -6.38
N ALA A 86 15.10 6.84 -7.34
CA ALA A 86 13.86 7.57 -7.60
C ALA A 86 12.95 7.56 -6.36
N SER A 87 12.19 8.64 -6.18
CA SER A 87 11.18 8.71 -5.14
C SER A 87 10.02 7.76 -5.47
N GLY A 88 9.51 7.09 -4.45
CA GLY A 88 8.33 6.23 -4.54
C GLY A 88 7.64 6.08 -3.19
N PHE A 89 6.59 5.27 -3.15
CA PHE A 89 5.90 4.91 -1.93
C PHE A 89 5.69 3.39 -1.86
N ALA A 90 5.86 2.82 -0.68
CA ALA A 90 5.31 1.51 -0.36
C ALA A 90 3.83 1.69 -0.01
N ALA A 91 2.95 0.92 -0.65
CA ALA A 91 1.53 0.89 -0.35
C ALA A 91 1.18 -0.48 0.24
N PHE A 92 0.53 -0.50 1.40
CA PHE A 92 0.02 -1.73 1.99
C PHE A 92 -1.26 -1.45 2.77
N ARG A 93 -2.26 -2.31 2.51
CA ARG A 93 -3.58 -2.19 3.10
C ARG A 93 -3.57 -2.57 4.58
N PRO A 94 -4.42 -1.97 5.44
CA PRO A 94 -4.52 -2.34 6.85
C PRO A 94 -4.74 -3.83 7.09
N GLU A 95 -5.58 -4.47 6.28
CA GLU A 95 -5.90 -5.91 6.35
C GLU A 95 -4.78 -6.83 5.83
N ALA A 96 -3.76 -6.27 5.16
CA ALA A 96 -2.58 -7.02 4.72
C ALA A 96 -1.49 -7.09 5.81
N LEU A 97 -1.63 -6.32 6.88
CA LEU A 97 -0.76 -6.39 8.03
C LEU A 97 -1.27 -7.47 9.00
N ARG A 98 -0.34 -8.11 9.70
CA ARG A 98 -0.65 -9.05 10.77
C ARG A 98 0.40 -8.94 11.86
N LEU A 99 0.02 -9.35 13.06
CA LEU A 99 1.01 -9.54 14.13
C LEU A 99 1.98 -10.65 13.69
N ALA A 100 3.26 -10.31 13.72
CA ALA A 100 4.30 -11.19 13.23
C ALA A 100 4.68 -12.19 14.34
N GLY A 101 4.69 -13.48 14.01
CA GLY A 101 5.12 -14.55 14.92
C GLY A 101 6.62 -14.80 14.83
N ASP A 102 7.13 -15.69 15.67
CA ASP A 102 8.53 -16.14 15.58
C ASP A 102 8.75 -16.90 14.24
N GLY A 103 9.82 -16.56 13.52
CA GLY A 103 10.20 -17.24 12.28
C GLY A 103 9.52 -16.77 10.98
N ASP A 104 8.52 -15.89 11.00
CA ASP A 104 7.99 -15.27 9.76
C ASP A 104 9.10 -14.54 8.96
N ALA A 105 9.20 -14.86 7.68
CA ALA A 105 10.04 -14.15 6.72
C ALA A 105 9.23 -13.06 6.00
N GLY A 106 9.89 -11.96 5.64
CA GLY A 106 9.28 -10.88 4.86
C GLY A 106 9.42 -9.51 5.53
N ASN A 107 8.62 -8.56 5.06
CA ASN A 107 8.60 -7.21 5.62
C ASN A 107 8.12 -7.27 7.06
N ARG A 108 8.94 -6.78 7.98
CA ARG A 108 8.60 -6.61 9.39
C ARG A 108 8.90 -5.19 9.81
N LEU A 109 8.02 -4.67 10.64
CA LEU A 109 8.17 -3.40 11.31
C LEU A 109 7.83 -3.60 12.78
N SER A 110 8.56 -2.92 13.65
CA SER A 110 8.24 -2.82 15.06
C SER A 110 7.62 -1.45 15.32
N GLY A 111 6.61 -1.41 16.18
CA GLY A 111 5.90 -0.19 16.51
C GLY A 111 5.11 -0.35 17.79
N ILE A 112 4.54 0.75 18.27
CA ILE A 112 3.72 0.79 19.49
C ILE A 112 2.27 1.00 19.07
N VAL A 113 1.34 0.21 19.63
CA VAL A 113 -0.09 0.47 19.44
C VAL A 113 -0.44 1.75 20.17
N ALA A 114 -0.82 2.77 19.40
CA ALA A 114 -1.22 4.08 19.92
C ALA A 114 -2.72 4.14 20.20
N ASP A 115 -3.54 3.43 19.41
CA ASP A 115 -5.00 3.43 19.55
C ASP A 115 -5.62 2.11 19.05
N LEU A 116 -6.79 1.76 19.62
CA LEU A 116 -7.60 0.62 19.23
C LEU A 116 -9.07 1.06 19.08
N ALA A 117 -9.60 0.95 17.87
CA ALA A 117 -10.98 1.30 17.56
C ALA A 117 -11.80 0.05 17.18
N PHE A 118 -12.95 -0.12 17.81
CA PHE A 118 -13.88 -1.20 17.47
C PHE A 118 -14.82 -0.76 16.34
N ALA A 119 -14.67 -1.36 15.15
CA ALA A 119 -15.44 -1.05 13.94
C ALA A 119 -16.55 -2.09 13.68
N GLY A 120 -17.15 -2.64 14.74
CA GLY A 120 -18.21 -3.63 14.66
C GLY A 120 -17.68 -5.04 14.40
N SER A 121 -17.40 -5.40 13.14
CA SER A 121 -16.91 -6.74 12.78
C SER A 121 -15.39 -6.89 12.79
N SER A 122 -14.66 -5.79 13.01
CA SER A 122 -13.20 -5.76 13.05
C SER A 122 -12.69 -4.77 14.09
N THR A 123 -11.47 -4.98 14.58
CA THR A 123 -10.75 -4.00 15.43
C THR A 123 -9.66 -3.35 14.58
N VAL A 124 -9.66 -2.03 14.50
CA VAL A 124 -8.63 -1.27 13.82
C VAL A 124 -7.63 -0.78 14.85
N ALA A 125 -6.37 -1.18 14.71
CA ALA A 125 -5.27 -0.69 15.52
C ALA A 125 -4.49 0.40 14.77
N THR A 126 -4.18 1.49 15.46
CA THR A 126 -3.22 2.48 14.98
C THR A 126 -1.87 2.22 15.65
N ILE A 127 -0.84 2.03 14.84
CA ILE A 127 0.52 1.70 15.25
C ILE A 127 1.44 2.84 14.88
N THR A 128 2.22 3.35 15.84
CA THR A 128 3.28 4.31 15.58
C THR A 128 4.59 3.58 15.30
N ALA A 129 5.21 3.83 14.15
CA ALA A 129 6.49 3.25 13.75
C ALA A 129 7.35 4.25 12.94
N GLY A 130 8.67 4.05 12.88
CA GLY A 130 9.56 4.88 12.06
C GLY A 130 9.66 6.36 12.45
N GLY A 131 9.53 6.67 13.74
CA GLY A 131 9.72 8.03 14.26
C GLY A 131 8.48 8.94 14.16
N ASP A 132 7.31 8.42 14.57
CA ASP A 132 6.00 9.10 14.70
C ASP A 132 5.00 8.95 13.56
N ALA A 133 5.29 8.16 12.53
CA ALA A 133 4.31 7.85 11.50
C ALA A 133 3.25 6.86 12.03
N ALA A 134 1.98 7.23 11.92
CA ALA A 134 0.85 6.38 12.28
C ALA A 134 0.45 5.48 11.10
N HIS A 135 0.31 4.18 11.38
CA HIS A 135 -0.07 3.15 10.42
C HIS A 135 -1.25 2.35 10.96
N ARG A 136 -2.22 2.02 10.10
CA ARG A 136 -3.41 1.27 10.50
C ARG A 136 -3.27 -0.21 10.18
N LEU A 137 -3.67 -1.04 11.12
CA LEU A 137 -3.80 -2.49 11.05
C LEU A 137 -5.27 -2.83 11.29
N ARG A 138 -5.84 -3.76 10.52
CA ARG A 138 -7.24 -4.19 10.65
C ARG A 138 -7.35 -5.70 10.78
#